data_AF-A0A955GTX5-F1
#
_entry.id   AF-A0A955GTX5-F1
#
_cell.length_a   1.000
_cell.length_b   1.000
_cell.length_c   1.000
_cell.angle_alpha   90.00
_cell.angle_beta   90.00
_cell.angle_gamma   90.00
#
_symmetry.space_group_name_H-M   'P 1'
#
loop_
_entity.id
_entity.type
_entity.pdbx_description
1 polymer ?
#
loop_
_entity_poly.entity_id
_entity_poly.type
_entity_poly.pdbx_seq_one_letter_code
_entity_poly.pdbx_strand_id
1 'polypeptide(L)'
;MADFSAEELQKFDQLAVFDHQSAETNLQTITSLVHQKYRHKKKPRGALALNSKKIAQDREVDCYGYTVALSQVLNRQNIDHKIAYGNGHSFVVANVNSDLFILDSLTPEISGELQPQNICHRKCYEDNVISLDMISHINQVALGQNHLNPQNILQDQLWTHFRRNQDRFGSGGRESYIVPTKNSSIIVRSYQPRDGITALYAYDQYKHAIFNNRLSEAYYLSKVLENYYPNLDIRNKPKVTEKLITRLGKLGLDTLASLTIDRTAHARELERTIAQQIWRSDQYRKIYVK
;
A
#
# COMPACT_ATOMS: atom_id res chain seq x y z
N MET A 1 10.76 -16.90 4.22
CA MET A 1 10.88 -16.27 2.89
C MET A 1 9.86 -16.92 1.97
N ALA A 2 9.44 -16.24 0.92
CA ALA A 2 8.80 -16.82 -0.24
C ALA A 2 9.63 -17.99 -0.75
N ASP A 3 8.95 -19.07 -1.16
CA ASP A 3 9.59 -20.35 -1.47
C ASP A 3 10.03 -20.38 -2.94
N PHE A 4 11.13 -19.69 -3.23
CA PHE A 4 11.77 -19.71 -4.54
C PHE A 4 12.67 -20.94 -4.67
N SER A 5 12.62 -21.63 -5.82
CA SER A 5 13.50 -22.76 -6.12
C SER A 5 14.96 -22.30 -6.24
N ALA A 6 15.90 -23.23 -6.12
CA ALA A 6 17.33 -22.92 -6.32
C ALA A 6 17.60 -22.30 -7.70
N GLU A 7 16.90 -22.75 -8.74
CA GLU A 7 16.98 -22.21 -10.10
C GLU A 7 16.44 -20.78 -10.19
N GLU A 8 15.32 -20.48 -9.51
CA GLU A 8 14.77 -19.12 -9.43
C GLU A 8 15.73 -18.18 -8.68
N LEU A 9 16.29 -18.65 -7.56
CA LEU A 9 17.30 -17.90 -6.81
C LEU A 9 18.56 -17.62 -7.64
N GLN A 10 19.03 -18.60 -8.40
CA GLN A 10 20.18 -18.41 -9.30
C GLN A 10 19.90 -17.35 -10.38
N LYS A 11 18.69 -17.33 -10.95
CA LYS A 11 18.29 -16.28 -11.91
C LYS A 11 18.31 -14.91 -11.25
N PHE A 12 17.83 -14.78 -10.01
CA PHE A 12 17.91 -13.50 -9.29
C PHE A 12 19.36 -13.08 -9.02
N ASP A 13 20.20 -14.01 -8.59
CA ASP A 13 21.61 -13.73 -8.27
C ASP A 13 22.40 -13.30 -9.53
N GLN A 14 22.02 -13.75 -10.73
CA GLN A 14 22.59 -13.30 -12.01
C GLN A 14 22.20 -11.86 -12.38
N LEU A 15 21.07 -11.36 -11.88
CA LEU A 15 20.55 -10.02 -12.16
C LEU A 15 21.07 -8.96 -11.17
N ALA A 16 21.90 -9.37 -10.20
CA ALA A 16 22.40 -8.52 -9.11
C ALA A 16 23.54 -7.56 -9.52
N VAL A 17 23.99 -7.64 -10.77
CA VAL A 17 25.11 -6.82 -11.28
C VAL A 17 24.54 -5.56 -11.91
N PHE A 18 24.64 -4.45 -11.18
CA PHE A 18 24.09 -3.16 -11.60
C PHE A 18 25.20 -2.21 -12.05
N ASP A 19 25.21 -1.86 -13.34
CA ASP A 19 25.47 -0.48 -13.75
C ASP A 19 24.10 0.23 -13.96
N HIS A 20 24.09 1.56 -14.03
CA HIS A 20 22.85 2.34 -14.13
C HIS A 20 21.99 1.93 -15.34
N GLN A 21 22.64 1.62 -16.47
CA GLN A 21 21.97 1.24 -17.72
C GLN A 21 21.19 -0.08 -17.64
N SER A 22 21.61 -1.00 -16.77
CA SER A 22 20.95 -2.31 -16.60
C SER A 22 19.91 -2.36 -15.48
N ALA A 23 19.84 -1.31 -14.64
CA ALA A 23 18.99 -1.31 -13.44
C ALA A 23 17.50 -1.48 -13.75
N GLU A 24 16.96 -0.70 -14.69
CA GLU A 24 15.54 -0.79 -15.05
C GLU A 24 15.20 -2.19 -15.58
N THR A 25 16.01 -2.71 -16.51
CA THR A 25 15.79 -4.04 -17.11
C THR A 25 15.89 -5.16 -16.08
N ASN A 26 16.88 -5.12 -15.18
CA ASN A 26 17.03 -6.13 -14.14
C ASN A 26 15.87 -6.08 -13.15
N LEU A 27 15.45 -4.89 -12.72
CA LEU A 27 14.32 -4.73 -11.80
C LEU A 27 12.99 -5.15 -12.43
N GLN A 28 12.77 -4.86 -13.72
CA GLN A 28 11.62 -5.35 -14.48
C GLN A 28 11.66 -6.88 -14.57
N THR A 29 12.81 -7.47 -14.86
CA THR A 29 12.97 -8.94 -14.94
C THR A 29 12.69 -9.61 -13.60
N ILE A 30 13.24 -9.09 -12.50
CA ILE A 30 12.96 -9.55 -11.14
C ILE A 30 11.45 -9.48 -10.86
N THR A 31 10.82 -8.35 -11.20
CA THR A 31 9.39 -8.12 -10.99
C THR A 31 8.53 -9.12 -11.77
N SER A 32 8.88 -9.40 -13.03
CA SER A 32 8.22 -10.39 -13.88
C SER A 32 8.42 -11.83 -13.38
N LEU A 33 9.61 -12.19 -12.89
CA LEU A 33 9.85 -13.52 -12.31
C LEU A 33 9.00 -13.75 -11.05
N VAL A 34 8.88 -12.74 -10.18
CA VAL A 34 7.96 -12.81 -9.03
C VAL A 34 6.50 -12.89 -9.48
N HIS A 35 6.13 -12.16 -10.54
CA HIS A 35 4.79 -12.25 -11.14
C HIS A 35 4.47 -13.69 -11.57
N GLN A 36 5.38 -14.33 -12.30
CA GLN A 36 5.22 -15.68 -12.84
C GLN A 36 5.10 -16.76 -11.74
N LYS A 37 5.68 -16.51 -10.56
CA LYS A 37 5.64 -17.44 -9.42
C LYS A 37 4.21 -17.66 -8.90
N TYR A 38 3.39 -16.62 -8.92
CA TYR A 38 2.08 -16.63 -8.28
C TYR A 38 0.96 -16.33 -9.28
N ARG A 39 -0.25 -16.77 -8.93
CA ARG A 39 -1.49 -16.35 -9.58
C ARG A 39 -2.17 -15.32 -8.70
N HIS A 40 -2.69 -14.27 -9.30
CA HIS A 40 -3.46 -13.28 -8.57
C HIS A 40 -4.78 -13.86 -8.08
N LYS A 41 -5.05 -13.69 -6.79
CA LYS A 41 -6.35 -14.00 -6.19
C LYS A 41 -6.80 -12.88 -5.28
N LYS A 42 -7.83 -12.15 -5.73
CA LYS A 42 -8.51 -11.17 -4.88
C LYS A 42 -9.16 -11.89 -3.70
N LYS A 43 -8.79 -11.52 -2.48
CA LYS A 43 -9.36 -12.13 -1.27
C LYS A 43 -10.84 -11.76 -1.10
N PRO A 44 -11.76 -12.73 -1.01
CA PRO A 44 -13.13 -12.45 -0.60
C PRO A 44 -13.19 -11.99 0.86
N ARG A 45 -14.31 -11.37 1.25
CA ARG A 45 -14.52 -10.94 2.65
C ARG A 45 -14.45 -12.17 3.57
N GLY A 46 -13.64 -12.06 4.63
CA GLY A 46 -13.47 -13.13 5.63
C GLY A 46 -12.46 -14.22 5.27
N ALA A 47 -11.81 -14.16 4.10
CA ALA A 47 -10.76 -15.09 3.72
C ALA A 47 -9.56 -15.05 4.68
N LEU A 48 -8.88 -16.19 4.85
CA LEU A 48 -7.70 -16.33 5.71
C LEU A 48 -6.67 -15.22 5.44
N ALA A 49 -6.24 -14.58 6.51
CA ALA A 49 -5.24 -13.52 6.49
C ALA A 49 -3.90 -13.99 5.91
N LEU A 50 -3.17 -13.05 5.31
CA LEU A 50 -1.81 -13.26 4.83
C LEU A 50 -0.86 -13.61 5.98
N ASN A 51 0.04 -14.56 5.72
CA ASN A 51 1.18 -14.84 6.58
C ASN A 51 2.32 -15.44 5.73
N SER A 52 3.49 -15.60 6.34
CA SER A 52 4.68 -16.11 5.66
C SER A 52 4.53 -17.54 5.13
N LYS A 53 3.86 -18.44 5.87
CA LYS A 53 3.61 -19.81 5.43
C LYS A 53 2.72 -19.83 4.19
N LYS A 54 1.70 -18.98 4.16
CA LYS A 54 0.77 -18.86 3.03
C LYS A 54 1.49 -18.40 1.77
N ILE A 55 2.39 -17.42 1.85
CA ILE A 55 3.18 -16.98 0.69
C ILE A 55 4.14 -18.08 0.22
N ALA A 56 4.71 -18.85 1.14
CA ALA A 56 5.61 -19.95 0.80
C ALA A 56 4.86 -21.14 0.15
N GLN A 57 3.66 -21.48 0.63
CA GLN A 57 2.94 -22.70 0.26
C GLN A 57 1.88 -22.47 -0.82
N ASP A 58 1.23 -21.31 -0.84
CA ASP A 58 0.16 -21.01 -1.79
C ASP A 58 0.76 -20.36 -3.04
N ARG A 59 0.42 -20.90 -4.20
CA ARG A 59 0.68 -20.25 -5.49
C ARG A 59 -0.29 -19.11 -5.78
N GLU A 60 -1.16 -18.74 -4.85
CA GLU A 60 -2.20 -17.72 -5.02
C GLU A 60 -2.08 -16.62 -3.96
N VAL A 61 -1.82 -15.38 -4.40
CA VAL A 61 -1.67 -14.23 -3.48
C VAL A 61 -2.37 -12.99 -4.00
N ASP A 62 -2.67 -12.06 -3.09
CA ASP A 62 -3.09 -10.70 -3.41
C ASP A 62 -1.87 -9.77 -3.53
N CYS A 63 -2.11 -8.47 -3.78
CA CYS A 63 -1.05 -7.47 -3.90
C CYS A 63 -0.08 -7.50 -2.70
N TYR A 64 -0.56 -7.75 -1.49
CA TYR A 64 0.29 -7.79 -0.30
C TYR A 64 1.28 -8.96 -0.37
N GLY A 65 0.84 -10.13 -0.83
CA GLY A 65 1.75 -11.27 -1.00
C GLY A 65 2.78 -11.05 -2.10
N TYR A 66 2.38 -10.46 -3.24
CA TYR A 66 3.32 -10.06 -4.30
C TYR A 66 4.37 -9.09 -3.78
N THR A 67 3.96 -8.03 -3.06
CA THR A 67 4.87 -7.03 -2.49
C THR A 67 5.85 -7.64 -1.50
N VAL A 68 5.38 -8.52 -0.62
CA VAL A 68 6.25 -9.19 0.37
C VAL A 68 7.25 -10.12 -0.32
N ALA A 69 6.83 -10.89 -1.31
CA ALA A 69 7.71 -11.78 -2.06
C ALA A 69 8.79 -10.98 -2.81
N LEU A 70 8.40 -9.92 -3.52
CA LEU A 70 9.33 -9.03 -4.23
C LEU A 70 10.33 -8.39 -3.27
N SER A 71 9.87 -7.83 -2.15
CA SER A 71 10.75 -7.22 -1.14
C SER A 71 11.77 -8.22 -0.59
N GLN A 72 11.41 -9.49 -0.41
CA GLN A 72 12.35 -10.52 0.04
C GLN A 72 13.42 -10.84 -1.01
N VAL A 73 13.07 -10.84 -2.30
CA VAL A 73 14.03 -10.99 -3.39
C VAL A 73 14.99 -9.81 -3.42
N LEU A 74 14.49 -8.58 -3.34
CA LEU A 74 15.31 -7.37 -3.36
C LEU A 74 16.25 -7.28 -2.15
N ASN A 75 15.78 -7.69 -0.95
CA ASN A 75 16.65 -7.80 0.24
C ASN A 75 17.80 -8.79 0.02
N ARG A 76 17.54 -9.94 -0.64
CA ARG A 76 18.59 -10.92 -0.96
C ARG A 76 19.63 -10.32 -1.91
N GLN A 77 19.19 -9.52 -2.88
CA GLN A 77 20.07 -8.85 -3.84
C GLN A 77 20.71 -7.55 -3.31
N ASN A 78 20.51 -7.22 -2.02
CA ASN A 78 20.99 -6.00 -1.39
C ASN A 78 20.58 -4.71 -2.14
N ILE A 79 19.37 -4.70 -2.69
CA ILE A 79 18.79 -3.54 -3.39
C ILE A 79 18.03 -2.71 -2.36
N ASP A 80 18.38 -1.43 -2.22
CA ASP A 80 17.67 -0.49 -1.35
C ASP A 80 16.24 -0.31 -1.84
N HIS A 81 15.27 -0.48 -0.94
CA HIS A 81 13.85 -0.37 -1.28
C HIS A 81 12.97 -0.18 -0.06
N LYS A 82 11.77 0.34 -0.31
CA LYS A 82 10.69 0.47 0.66
C LYS A 82 9.44 -0.25 0.18
N ILE A 83 8.68 -0.81 1.11
CA ILE A 83 7.33 -1.31 0.86
C ILE A 83 6.38 -0.13 0.93
N ALA A 84 5.59 0.07 -0.12
CA ALA A 84 4.67 1.17 -0.27
C ALA A 84 3.22 0.70 -0.26
N TYR A 85 2.33 1.56 0.22
CA TYR A 85 0.89 1.35 0.23
C TYR A 85 0.16 2.63 -0.12
N GLY A 86 -0.74 2.55 -1.10
CA GLY A 86 -1.57 3.67 -1.54
C GLY A 86 -2.91 3.16 -2.07
N ASN A 87 -3.99 3.84 -1.69
CA ASN A 87 -5.32 3.62 -2.26
C ASN A 87 -5.81 2.14 -2.30
N GLY A 88 -5.48 1.36 -1.26
CA GLY A 88 -5.91 -0.04 -1.18
C GLY A 88 -4.93 -1.07 -1.75
N HIS A 89 -3.84 -0.62 -2.36
CA HIS A 89 -2.85 -1.45 -3.04
C HIS A 89 -1.46 -1.33 -2.41
N SER A 90 -0.65 -2.37 -2.51
CA SER A 90 0.75 -2.38 -2.06
C SER A 90 1.68 -2.70 -3.22
N PHE A 91 2.86 -2.10 -3.19
CA PHE A 91 3.91 -2.25 -4.19
C PHE A 91 5.27 -1.92 -3.55
N VAL A 92 6.36 -2.00 -4.31
CA VAL A 92 7.70 -1.64 -3.84
C VAL A 92 8.17 -0.36 -4.54
N VAL A 93 8.88 0.49 -3.79
CA VAL A 93 9.68 1.58 -4.37
C VAL A 93 11.15 1.29 -4.12
N ALA A 94 11.89 0.93 -5.16
CA ALA A 94 13.33 0.69 -5.09
C ALA A 94 14.12 1.98 -5.33
N ASN A 95 15.32 2.05 -4.77
CA ASN A 95 16.27 3.15 -4.92
C ASN A 95 17.59 2.57 -5.43
N VAL A 96 17.98 2.97 -6.64
CA VAL A 96 19.24 2.55 -7.27
C VAL A 96 19.98 3.80 -7.71
N ASN A 97 21.16 4.05 -7.14
CA ASN A 97 22.00 5.20 -7.47
C ASN A 97 21.28 6.56 -7.38
N SER A 98 20.35 6.71 -6.44
CA SER A 98 19.47 7.89 -6.23
C SER A 98 18.23 7.96 -7.11
N ASP A 99 18.08 7.07 -8.08
CA ASP A 99 16.88 6.98 -8.91
C ASP A 99 15.86 6.03 -8.28
N LEU A 100 14.60 6.43 -8.32
CA LEU A 100 13.51 5.69 -7.72
C LEU A 100 12.80 4.88 -8.80
N PHE A 101 12.40 3.66 -8.46
CA PHE A 101 11.67 2.77 -9.35
C PHE A 101 10.41 2.28 -8.66
N ILE A 102 9.27 2.36 -9.35
CA ILE A 102 8.05 1.67 -8.91
C ILE A 102 8.12 0.24 -9.42
N LEU A 103 7.95 -0.72 -8.52
CA LEU A 103 7.94 -2.14 -8.84
C LEU A 103 6.65 -2.77 -8.31
N ASP A 104 5.84 -3.28 -9.23
CA ASP A 104 4.57 -3.93 -8.95
C ASP A 104 4.51 -5.31 -9.59
N SER A 105 4.82 -6.37 -8.82
CA SER A 105 4.74 -7.74 -9.33
C SER A 105 3.31 -8.24 -9.56
N LEU A 106 2.28 -7.56 -9.05
CA LEU A 106 0.90 -7.91 -9.44
C LEU A 106 0.62 -7.42 -10.87
N THR A 107 1.14 -6.24 -11.24
CA THR A 107 0.98 -5.63 -12.57
C THR A 107 2.35 -5.19 -13.11
N PRO A 108 3.20 -6.12 -13.59
CA PRO A 108 4.57 -5.80 -14.00
C PRO A 108 4.67 -4.68 -15.05
N GLU A 109 3.63 -4.51 -15.86
CA GLU A 109 3.52 -3.52 -16.94
C GLU A 109 3.62 -2.07 -16.46
N ILE A 110 3.38 -1.80 -15.18
CA ILE A 110 3.52 -0.44 -14.61
C ILE A 110 4.88 -0.22 -13.92
N SER A 111 5.75 -1.23 -13.93
CA SER A 111 7.04 -1.16 -13.25
C SER A 111 8.08 -0.43 -14.11
N GLY A 112 8.80 0.50 -13.51
CA GLY A 112 9.78 1.32 -14.22
C GLY A 112 10.27 2.50 -13.40
N GLU A 113 11.15 3.28 -14.02
CA GLU A 113 11.74 4.47 -13.39
C GLU A 113 10.68 5.52 -13.06
N LEU A 114 10.67 5.96 -11.80
CA LEU A 114 9.80 6.99 -11.29
C LEU A 114 10.43 8.36 -11.49
N GLN A 115 10.05 8.99 -12.59
CA GLN A 115 10.60 10.29 -12.96
C GLN A 115 10.22 11.40 -11.96
N PRO A 116 11.07 12.43 -11.77
CA PRO A 116 10.83 13.51 -10.82
C PRO A 116 9.47 14.21 -10.97
N GLN A 117 8.97 14.39 -12.20
CA GLN A 117 7.67 15.01 -12.49
C GLN A 117 6.45 14.19 -12.02
N ASN A 118 6.65 12.91 -11.72
CA ASN A 118 5.63 12.00 -11.20
C ASN A 118 5.61 11.97 -9.66
N ILE A 119 6.56 12.66 -9.01
CA ILE A 119 6.67 12.80 -7.56
C ILE A 119 6.40 14.25 -7.18
N CYS A 120 5.33 14.50 -6.43
CA CYS A 120 5.03 15.89 -6.03
C CYS A 120 5.93 16.39 -4.89
N HIS A 121 6.63 15.51 -4.17
CA HIS A 121 7.53 15.89 -3.07
C HIS A 121 8.61 14.84 -2.75
N ARG A 122 9.81 14.95 -3.34
CA ARG A 122 10.93 13.98 -3.13
C ARG A 122 11.39 13.90 -1.68
N LYS A 123 11.40 15.03 -0.95
CA LYS A 123 11.69 15.07 0.50
C LYS A 123 10.79 14.12 1.31
N CYS A 124 9.58 13.84 0.83
CA CYS A 124 8.69 12.96 1.57
C CYS A 124 9.09 11.47 1.49
N TYR A 125 9.86 11.03 0.48
CA TYR A 125 10.37 9.65 0.44
C TYR A 125 11.18 9.32 1.69
N GLU A 126 11.99 10.27 2.17
CA GLU A 126 12.74 10.15 3.43
C GLU A 126 11.78 10.12 4.63
N ASP A 127 10.72 10.94 4.59
CA ASP A 127 9.66 11.02 5.61
C ASP A 127 8.61 9.88 5.55
N ASN A 128 8.85 8.83 4.76
CA ASN A 128 7.97 7.66 4.63
C ASN A 128 6.56 7.95 4.07
N VAL A 129 6.35 9.09 3.41
CA VAL A 129 5.09 9.47 2.75
C VAL A 129 5.41 9.93 1.34
N ILE A 130 4.65 9.59 0.31
CA ILE A 130 4.99 9.99 -1.07
C ILE A 130 3.69 10.37 -1.78
N SER A 131 3.70 11.50 -2.48
CA SER A 131 2.62 11.85 -3.42
C SER A 131 3.02 11.43 -4.82
N LEU A 132 2.28 10.49 -5.42
CA LEU A 132 2.59 9.88 -6.72
C LEU A 132 1.52 10.20 -7.75
N ASP A 133 1.93 10.68 -8.93
CA ASP A 133 1.06 10.77 -10.11
C ASP A 133 1.15 9.49 -10.95
N MET A 134 0.42 8.47 -10.52
CA MET A 134 0.45 7.15 -11.17
C MET A 134 -0.08 7.18 -12.62
N ILE A 135 -0.94 8.14 -12.97
CA ILE A 135 -1.45 8.27 -14.34
C ILE A 135 -0.32 8.71 -15.26
N SER A 136 0.43 9.75 -14.89
CA SER A 136 1.59 10.20 -15.66
C SER A 136 2.67 9.12 -15.73
N HIS A 137 2.91 8.41 -14.61
CA HIS A 137 3.84 7.28 -14.57
C HIS A 137 3.47 6.19 -15.58
N ILE A 138 2.22 5.72 -15.57
CA ILE A 138 1.75 4.66 -16.47
C ILE A 138 1.83 5.08 -17.93
N ASN A 139 1.43 6.32 -18.25
CA ASN A 139 1.54 6.83 -19.61
C ASN A 139 3.00 6.84 -20.08
N GLN A 140 3.93 7.22 -19.21
CA GLN A 140 5.36 7.25 -19.53
C GLN A 140 5.93 5.85 -19.75
N VAL A 141 5.64 4.90 -18.85
CA VAL A 141 6.08 3.51 -18.99
C VAL A 141 5.51 2.89 -20.28
N ALA A 142 4.24 3.15 -20.58
CA ALA A 142 3.60 2.67 -21.81
C ALA A 142 4.24 3.27 -23.09
N LEU A 143 4.69 4.53 -23.07
CA LEU A 143 5.43 5.11 -24.19
C LEU A 143 6.78 4.41 -24.44
N GLY A 144 7.44 3.93 -23.38
CA GLY A 144 8.65 3.11 -23.50
C GLY A 144 8.39 1.67 -23.96
N GLN A 145 7.13 1.22 -23.92
CA GLN A 145 6.73 -0.15 -24.25
C GLN A 145 5.64 -0.14 -25.31
N ASN A 146 6.03 -0.04 -26.59
CA ASN A 146 5.17 0.13 -27.77
C ASN A 146 3.95 -0.81 -27.90
N HIS A 147 3.87 -1.90 -27.15
CA HIS A 147 2.77 -2.86 -27.16
C HIS A 147 1.72 -2.63 -26.06
N LEU A 148 1.97 -1.71 -25.11
CA LEU A 148 1.04 -1.42 -24.02
C LEU A 148 0.06 -0.33 -24.40
N ASN A 149 -1.23 -0.56 -24.11
CA ASN A 149 -2.25 0.48 -24.16
C ASN A 149 -2.50 1.03 -22.74
N PRO A 150 -2.08 2.27 -22.44
CA PRO A 150 -2.21 2.82 -21.09
C PRO A 150 -3.67 2.94 -20.63
N GLN A 151 -4.64 3.09 -21.55
CA GLN A 151 -6.05 3.17 -21.17
C GLN A 151 -6.56 1.85 -20.58
N ASN A 152 -6.13 0.72 -21.12
CA ASN A 152 -6.52 -0.60 -20.60
C ASN A 152 -5.95 -0.79 -19.18
N ILE A 153 -4.67 -0.46 -18.99
CA ILE A 153 -4.01 -0.53 -17.69
C ILE A 153 -4.73 0.36 -16.66
N LEU A 154 -5.03 1.62 -17.01
CA LEU A 154 -5.70 2.56 -16.10
C LEU A 154 -7.14 2.14 -15.76
N GLN A 155 -7.83 1.43 -16.65
CA GLN A 155 -9.16 0.88 -16.38
C GLN A 155 -9.11 -0.29 -15.39
N ASP A 156 -8.12 -1.16 -15.53
CA ASP A 156 -7.96 -2.34 -14.68
C ASP A 156 -7.34 -2.00 -13.31
N GLN A 157 -6.44 -1.00 -13.27
CA GLN A 157 -5.70 -0.60 -12.07
C GLN A 157 -6.38 0.57 -11.34
N LEU A 158 -7.55 0.30 -10.78
CA LEU A 158 -8.37 1.32 -10.09
C LEU A 158 -7.71 1.99 -8.88
N TRP A 159 -6.61 1.44 -8.35
CA TRP A 159 -5.88 2.06 -7.23
C TRP A 159 -5.02 3.25 -7.68
N THR A 160 -4.76 3.39 -8.98
CA THR A 160 -3.87 4.42 -9.56
C THR A 160 -4.56 5.79 -9.68
N HIS A 161 -5.88 5.85 -9.47
CA HIS A 161 -6.66 7.08 -9.51
C HIS A 161 -7.83 7.04 -8.53
N PHE A 162 -8.44 8.21 -8.33
CA PHE A 162 -9.72 8.32 -7.63
C PHE A 162 -10.82 8.57 -8.65
N ARG A 163 -11.91 7.79 -8.60
CA ARG A 163 -13.08 8.05 -9.44
C ARG A 163 -13.64 9.43 -9.09
N ARG A 164 -13.71 10.32 -10.09
CA ARG A 164 -14.13 11.73 -10.00
C ARG A 164 -15.50 11.97 -9.32
N ASN A 165 -16.32 10.94 -9.08
CA ASN A 165 -17.72 11.08 -8.68
C ASN A 165 -18.20 10.23 -7.48
N GLN A 166 -17.41 9.36 -6.85
CA GLN A 166 -17.91 8.50 -5.76
C GLN A 166 -17.53 8.93 -4.33
N ASP A 167 -16.49 9.74 -4.17
CA ASP A 167 -16.07 10.24 -2.85
C ASP A 167 -16.21 11.78 -2.79
N ARG A 168 -17.46 12.26 -2.81
CA ARG A 168 -17.84 13.66 -2.51
C ARG A 168 -17.60 14.02 -1.02
N PHE A 169 -16.45 13.65 -0.47
CA PHE A 169 -15.86 14.36 0.68
C PHE A 169 -14.79 15.37 0.25
N GLY A 170 -14.48 15.45 -1.05
CA GLY A 170 -13.74 16.57 -1.65
C GLY A 170 -14.68 17.66 -2.17
N SER A 171 -15.54 18.24 -1.32
CA SER A 171 -16.26 19.46 -1.68
C SER A 171 -15.33 20.65 -1.48
N GLY A 172 -14.90 21.25 -2.58
CA GLY A 172 -14.57 22.68 -2.71
C GLY A 172 -13.52 23.25 -1.74
N GLY A 173 -12.31 23.49 -2.25
CA GLY A 173 -11.55 24.70 -1.91
C GLY A 173 -11.12 24.90 -0.45
N ARG A 174 -10.63 23.86 0.25
CA ARG A 174 -9.95 24.08 1.54
C ARG A 174 -8.64 23.29 1.65
N GLU A 175 -7.59 24.07 1.86
CA GLU A 175 -6.18 23.76 2.09
C GLU A 175 -5.96 22.49 2.93
N SER A 176 -5.41 21.45 2.31
CA SER A 176 -4.70 20.36 2.97
C SER A 176 -3.21 20.58 2.76
N TYR A 177 -2.37 20.48 3.82
CA TYR A 177 -0.92 20.67 3.72
C TYR A 177 -0.20 19.71 2.76
N ILE A 178 -0.90 18.67 2.28
CA ILE A 178 -0.50 17.83 1.16
C ILE A 178 -1.51 18.11 0.04
N VAL A 179 -1.28 19.19 -0.72
CA VAL A 179 -2.05 19.47 -1.94
C VAL A 179 -1.39 18.67 -3.06
N PRO A 180 -2.10 17.73 -3.72
CA PRO A 180 -1.66 17.21 -5.00
C PRO A 180 -1.44 18.40 -5.93
N THR A 181 -0.19 18.70 -6.33
CA THR A 181 0.09 19.80 -7.26
C THR A 181 -0.55 19.55 -8.64
N LYS A 182 -1.00 18.31 -8.88
CA LYS A 182 -1.87 17.86 -9.97
C LYS A 182 -3.04 17.07 -9.38
N ASN A 183 -4.27 17.31 -9.84
CA ASN A 183 -5.52 16.72 -9.32
C ASN A 183 -5.58 15.16 -9.27
N SER A 184 -4.60 14.44 -9.83
CA SER A 184 -4.56 12.98 -9.97
C SER A 184 -3.70 12.23 -8.93
N SER A 185 -2.85 12.91 -8.15
CA SER A 185 -1.86 12.18 -7.33
C SER A 185 -2.47 11.44 -6.14
N ILE A 186 -1.91 10.28 -5.82
CA ILE A 186 -2.25 9.45 -4.67
C ILE A 186 -1.26 9.68 -3.52
N ILE A 187 -1.75 9.67 -2.27
CA ILE A 187 -0.85 9.70 -1.10
C ILE A 187 -0.52 8.27 -0.68
N VAL A 188 0.78 8.00 -0.63
CA VAL A 188 1.35 6.68 -0.38
C VAL A 188 2.11 6.73 0.93
N ARG A 189 1.94 5.72 1.78
CA ARG A 189 2.83 5.48 2.92
C ARG A 189 3.86 4.45 2.51
N SER A 190 5.13 4.70 2.83
CA SER A 190 6.22 3.76 2.58
C SER A 190 6.88 3.35 3.89
N TYR A 191 7.53 2.19 3.90
CA TYR A 191 8.13 1.59 5.07
C TYR A 191 9.43 0.92 4.70
N GLN A 192 10.37 0.90 5.64
CA GLN A 192 11.50 -0.02 5.56
C GLN A 192 11.00 -1.47 5.45
N PRO A 193 11.71 -2.38 4.76
CA PRO A 193 11.17 -3.70 4.40
C PRO A 193 10.57 -4.48 5.57
N ARG A 194 11.26 -4.53 6.72
CA ARG A 194 10.79 -5.22 7.92
C ARG A 194 9.48 -4.65 8.47
N ASP A 195 9.40 -3.33 8.57
CA ASP A 195 8.22 -2.61 9.04
C ASP A 195 7.07 -2.72 8.06
N GLY A 196 7.35 -2.67 6.76
CA GLY A 196 6.35 -2.82 5.71
C GLY A 196 5.71 -4.21 5.70
N ILE A 197 6.50 -5.28 5.85
CA ILE A 197 5.97 -6.65 5.99
C ILE A 197 5.05 -6.73 7.21
N THR A 198 5.48 -6.15 8.33
CA THR A 198 4.69 -6.10 9.57
C THR A 198 3.38 -5.34 9.36
N ALA A 199 3.42 -4.18 8.71
CA ALA A 199 2.27 -3.36 8.39
C ALA A 199 1.26 -4.12 7.51
N LEU A 200 1.72 -4.77 6.44
CA LEU A 200 0.84 -5.51 5.53
C LEU A 200 0.20 -6.72 6.21
N TYR A 201 0.96 -7.49 6.99
CA TYR A 201 0.42 -8.63 7.75
C TYR A 201 -0.57 -8.18 8.82
N ALA A 202 -0.20 -7.21 9.65
CA ALA A 202 -1.06 -6.70 10.72
C ALA A 202 -2.36 -6.11 10.14
N TYR A 203 -2.27 -5.35 9.04
CA TYR A 203 -3.44 -4.76 8.42
C TYR A 203 -4.36 -5.79 7.78
N ASP A 204 -3.80 -6.84 7.17
CA ASP A 204 -4.61 -7.93 6.62
C ASP A 204 -5.30 -8.77 7.70
N GLN A 205 -4.57 -9.10 8.76
CA GLN A 205 -5.12 -9.77 9.95
C GLN A 205 -6.18 -8.92 10.63
N TYR A 206 -5.99 -7.60 10.69
CA TYR A 206 -6.95 -6.67 11.29
C TYR A 206 -8.27 -6.67 10.53
N LYS A 207 -8.21 -6.55 9.19
CA LYS A 207 -9.39 -6.71 8.33
C LYS A 207 -10.07 -8.05 8.59
N HIS A 208 -9.32 -9.14 8.56
CA HIS A 208 -9.83 -10.49 8.76
C HIS A 208 -10.53 -10.67 10.12
N ALA A 209 -9.89 -10.23 11.20
CA ALA A 209 -10.43 -10.32 12.56
C ALA A 209 -11.77 -9.55 12.68
N ILE A 210 -11.85 -8.35 12.10
CA ILE A 210 -13.09 -7.56 12.08
C ILE A 210 -14.18 -8.26 11.27
N PHE A 211 -13.86 -8.75 10.06
CA PHE A 211 -14.87 -9.42 9.23
C PHE A 211 -15.40 -10.72 9.87
N ASN A 212 -14.57 -11.43 10.62
CA ASN A 212 -14.93 -12.67 11.33
C ASN A 212 -15.36 -12.45 12.80
N ASN A 213 -15.65 -11.20 13.19
CA ASN A 213 -16.12 -10.83 14.53
C ASN A 213 -15.19 -11.24 15.69
N ARG A 214 -13.90 -11.36 15.44
CA ARG A 214 -12.85 -11.60 16.45
C ARG A 214 -12.42 -10.26 17.05
N LEU A 215 -13.27 -9.67 17.88
CA LEU A 215 -13.11 -8.27 18.32
C LEU A 215 -11.87 -8.04 19.20
N SER A 216 -11.51 -9.00 20.06
CA SER A 216 -10.31 -8.90 20.91
C SER A 216 -9.03 -8.90 20.07
N GLU A 217 -8.96 -9.78 19.06
CA GLU A 217 -7.85 -9.84 18.10
C GLU A 217 -7.78 -8.54 17.29
N ALA A 218 -8.92 -8.05 16.78
CA ALA A 218 -8.99 -6.79 16.06
C ALA A 218 -8.53 -5.60 16.91
N TYR A 219 -8.94 -5.52 18.17
CA TYR A 219 -8.51 -4.47 19.08
C TYR A 219 -7.01 -4.55 19.41
N TYR A 220 -6.45 -5.75 19.57
CA TYR A 220 -5.01 -5.91 19.72
C TYR A 220 -4.26 -5.41 18.49
N LEU A 221 -4.72 -5.78 17.29
CA LEU A 221 -4.10 -5.36 16.04
C LEU A 221 -4.23 -3.84 15.79
N SER A 222 -5.25 -3.17 16.33
CA SER A 222 -5.34 -1.71 16.25
C SER A 222 -4.22 -1.01 17.04
N LYS A 223 -3.68 -1.65 18.10
CA LYS A 223 -2.46 -1.20 18.80
C LYS A 223 -1.23 -1.32 17.91
N VAL A 224 -1.08 -2.46 17.24
CA VAL A 224 0.05 -2.66 16.32
C VAL A 224 0.00 -1.62 15.21
N LEU A 225 -1.17 -1.39 14.63
CA LEU A 225 -1.34 -0.46 13.52
C LEU A 225 -1.23 1.02 13.89
N GLU A 226 -1.19 1.37 15.18
CA GLU A 226 -0.98 2.74 15.65
C GLU A 226 0.27 3.39 15.01
N ASN A 227 1.33 2.60 14.80
CA ASN A 227 2.57 3.07 14.16
C ASN A 227 2.69 2.67 12.68
N TYR A 228 1.80 1.79 12.19
CA TYR A 228 1.96 1.10 10.91
C TYR A 228 0.71 1.16 10.02
N TYR A 229 -0.22 2.10 10.27
CA TYR A 229 -1.46 2.18 9.51
C TYR A 229 -1.19 2.57 8.04
N PRO A 230 -1.46 1.69 7.06
CA PRO A 230 -0.89 1.85 5.72
C PRO A 230 -1.65 2.84 4.83
N ASN A 231 -2.95 3.06 5.05
CA ASN A 231 -3.74 3.94 4.19
C ASN A 231 -3.81 5.37 4.75
N LEU A 232 -3.06 6.29 4.14
CA LEU A 232 -3.00 7.70 4.54
C LEU A 232 -3.78 8.66 3.62
N ASP A 233 -4.37 8.18 2.53
CA ASP A 233 -5.07 9.09 1.63
C ASP A 233 -6.37 9.58 2.29
N ILE A 234 -6.51 10.89 2.48
CA ILE A 234 -7.67 11.51 3.17
C ILE A 234 -9.00 11.20 2.49
N ARG A 235 -8.98 10.87 1.20
CA ARG A 235 -10.18 10.46 0.44
C ARG A 235 -10.66 9.08 0.88
N ASN A 236 -9.77 8.25 1.42
CA ASN A 236 -10.06 6.91 1.91
C ASN A 236 -10.40 6.90 3.40
N LYS A 237 -11.69 6.94 3.71
CA LYS A 237 -12.16 6.73 5.10
C LYS A 237 -11.72 5.37 5.64
N PRO A 238 -11.31 5.26 6.92
CA PRO A 238 -10.89 4.01 7.54
C PRO A 238 -12.09 3.13 7.89
N LYS A 239 -12.90 2.76 6.89
CA LYS A 239 -14.19 2.05 7.04
C LYS A 239 -14.07 0.73 7.81
N VAL A 240 -12.92 0.06 7.74
CA VAL A 240 -12.64 -1.17 8.50
C VAL A 240 -12.58 -0.84 9.99
N THR A 241 -11.84 0.19 10.39
CA THR A 241 -11.79 0.67 11.77
C THR A 241 -13.13 1.18 12.26
N GLU A 242 -13.89 1.92 11.45
CA GLU A 242 -15.24 2.38 11.82
C GLU A 242 -16.17 1.22 12.20
N LYS A 243 -16.03 0.06 11.54
CA LYS A 243 -16.78 -1.15 11.91
C LYS A 243 -16.38 -1.68 13.28
N LEU A 244 -15.08 -1.71 13.59
CA LEU A 244 -14.61 -2.13 14.91
C LEU A 244 -15.15 -1.20 15.99
N ILE A 245 -14.99 0.12 15.81
CA ILE A 245 -15.50 1.16 16.72
C ILE A 245 -16.99 0.97 16.98
N THR A 246 -17.79 0.83 15.90
CA THR A 246 -19.24 0.64 16.00
C THR A 246 -19.59 -0.62 16.78
N ARG A 247 -18.88 -1.74 16.55
CA ARG A 247 -19.15 -3.01 17.24
C ARG A 247 -18.78 -2.94 18.72
N LEU A 248 -17.65 -2.32 19.05
CA LEU A 248 -17.24 -2.11 20.44
C LEU A 248 -18.26 -1.23 21.19
N GLY A 249 -18.70 -0.11 20.60
CA GLY A 249 -19.70 0.77 21.20
C GLY A 249 -21.07 0.11 21.39
N LYS A 250 -21.51 -0.74 20.44
CA LYS A 250 -22.74 -1.56 20.60
C LYS A 250 -22.67 -2.55 21.76
N LEU A 251 -21.48 -2.98 22.15
CA LEU A 251 -21.24 -3.85 23.31
C LEU A 251 -21.04 -3.05 24.62
N GLY A 252 -21.13 -1.72 24.59
CA GLY A 252 -20.84 -0.86 25.75
C GLY A 252 -19.35 -0.76 26.08
N LEU A 253 -18.46 -1.20 25.19
CA LEU A 253 -17.00 -1.14 25.36
C LEU A 253 -16.46 0.22 24.90
N ASP A 254 -17.05 1.30 25.41
CA ASP A 254 -16.87 2.67 24.93
C ASP A 254 -15.42 3.15 25.09
N THR A 255 -14.72 2.71 26.14
CA THR A 255 -13.28 2.96 26.35
C THR A 255 -12.43 2.33 25.23
N LEU A 256 -12.72 1.08 24.84
CA LEU A 256 -11.97 0.40 23.78
C LEU A 256 -12.26 1.02 22.41
N ALA A 257 -13.51 1.42 22.18
CA ALA A 257 -13.92 2.15 20.98
C ALA A 257 -13.19 3.49 20.87
N SER A 258 -13.14 4.27 21.96
CA SER A 258 -12.42 5.54 22.05
C SER A 258 -10.92 5.39 21.78
N LEU A 259 -10.27 4.42 22.45
CA LEU A 259 -8.86 4.14 22.22
C LEU A 259 -8.59 3.73 20.76
N THR A 260 -9.52 3.02 20.12
CA THR A 260 -9.38 2.65 18.70
C THR A 260 -9.46 3.88 17.78
N ILE A 261 -10.32 4.84 18.10
CA ILE A 261 -10.38 6.14 17.40
C ILE A 261 -9.03 6.85 17.53
N ASP A 262 -8.54 6.99 18.76
CA ASP A 262 -7.32 7.75 19.05
C ASP A 262 -6.08 7.17 18.37
N ARG A 263 -5.91 5.86 18.43
CA ARG A 263 -4.80 5.19 17.73
C ARG A 263 -4.86 5.35 16.23
N THR A 264 -6.05 5.27 15.65
CA THR A 264 -6.21 5.45 14.20
C THR A 264 -5.96 6.90 13.80
N ALA A 265 -6.35 7.86 14.65
CA ALA A 265 -6.00 9.26 14.46
C ALA A 265 -4.48 9.45 14.57
N HIS A 266 -3.83 8.99 15.63
CA HIS A 266 -2.38 9.11 15.76
C HIS A 266 -1.63 8.49 14.57
N ALA A 267 -2.02 7.29 14.13
CA ALA A 267 -1.40 6.62 12.99
C ALA A 267 -1.49 7.41 11.67
N ARG A 268 -2.50 8.28 11.56
CA ARG A 268 -2.81 9.12 10.40
C ARG A 268 -2.42 10.58 10.62
N GLU A 269 -1.77 10.92 11.72
CA GLU A 269 -1.38 12.30 12.09
C GLU A 269 -0.48 12.95 11.03
N LEU A 270 0.29 12.14 10.29
CA LEU A 270 1.09 12.57 9.15
C LEU A 270 0.25 13.25 8.04
N GLU A 271 -1.06 13.02 7.99
CA GLU A 271 -1.97 13.68 7.05
C GLU A 271 -2.14 15.18 7.37
N ARG A 272 -2.06 15.58 8.65
CA ARG A 272 -2.27 16.96 9.14
C ARG A 272 -3.45 17.69 8.48
N THR A 273 -4.61 17.03 8.38
CA THR A 273 -5.80 17.60 7.72
C THR A 273 -7.01 17.76 8.65
N ILE A 274 -7.87 18.72 8.31
CA ILE A 274 -9.17 18.91 8.99
C ILE A 274 -10.10 17.70 8.81
N ALA A 275 -9.97 16.96 7.70
CA ALA A 275 -10.78 15.77 7.41
C ALA A 275 -10.58 14.68 8.48
N GLN A 276 -9.36 14.52 8.97
CA GLN A 276 -9.05 13.60 10.06
C GLN A 276 -9.68 14.04 11.38
N GLN A 277 -9.64 15.34 11.70
CA GLN A 277 -10.26 15.90 12.91
C GLN A 277 -11.78 15.72 12.88
N ILE A 278 -12.42 16.01 11.74
CA ILE A 278 -13.85 15.78 11.52
C ILE A 278 -14.18 14.29 11.69
N TRP A 279 -13.39 13.40 11.07
CA TRP A 279 -13.58 11.96 11.21
C TRP A 279 -13.53 11.51 12.68
N ARG A 280 -12.54 11.99 13.44
CA ARG A 280 -12.37 11.67 14.87
C ARG A 280 -13.60 12.10 15.68
N SER A 281 -14.03 13.36 15.51
CA SER A 281 -15.22 13.90 16.18
C SER A 281 -16.50 13.14 15.82
N ASP A 282 -16.68 12.79 14.54
CA ASP A 282 -17.82 12.00 14.08
C ASP A 282 -17.87 10.61 14.72
N GLN A 283 -16.72 9.94 14.88
CA GLN A 283 -16.70 8.62 15.53
C GLN A 283 -17.00 8.72 17.02
N TYR A 284 -16.48 9.73 17.74
CA TYR A 284 -16.81 9.93 19.15
C TYR A 284 -18.29 10.21 19.35
N ARG A 285 -18.89 11.06 18.51
CA ARG A 285 -20.33 11.34 18.57
C ARG A 285 -21.15 10.06 18.47
N LYS A 286 -20.77 9.11 17.61
CA LYS A 286 -21.47 7.83 17.45
C LYS A 286 -21.36 6.88 18.66
N ILE A 287 -20.35 7.05 19.51
CA ILE A 287 -20.20 6.25 20.72
C ILE A 287 -21.08 6.83 21.84
N TYR A 288 -21.01 8.15 22.03
CA TYR A 288 -21.54 8.82 23.22
C TYR A 288 -22.93 9.42 23.05
N VAL A 289 -23.38 9.67 21.81
CA VAL A 289 -24.75 10.09 21.52
C VAL A 289 -25.53 8.87 21.06
N LYS A 290 -26.14 8.16 22.03
CA LYS A 290 -27.03 7.02 21.79
C LYS A 290 -28.48 7.49 21.68
#